data_AF-A0A3A8KDJ1-F1
#
_entry.id   AF-A0A3A8KDJ1-F1
#
_cell.length_a   1.000
_cell.length_b   1.000
_cell.length_c   1.000
_cell.angle_alpha   90.00
_cell.angle_beta   90.00
_cell.angle_gamma   90.00
#
_symmetry.space_group_name_H-M   'P 1'
#
loop_
_entity.id
_entity.type
_entity.pdbx_description
1 polymer ?
#
loop_
_entity_poly.entity_id
_entity_poly.type
_entity_poly.pdbx_seq_one_letter_code
_entity_poly.pdbx_strand_id
1 'polypeptide(L)'
;MSDARLEQFKKMVAQFPDAPMAWFSLGKLHLERKEYTDAIQSLESAVRLDPNYAAALVSLGDAYVAAGQTDKARQVLTTGRDHALAQGHPGLAEEIDERIADLD
;
A
#
# COMPACT_ATOMS: atom_id res chain seq x y z
N MET A 1 16.76 11.85 11.91
CA MET A 1 15.39 12.19 12.40
C MET A 1 14.30 11.24 11.86
N SER A 2 14.64 10.20 11.10
CA SER A 2 13.71 9.18 10.59
C SER A 2 13.13 8.26 11.68
N ASP A 3 13.88 8.02 12.76
CA ASP A 3 13.46 7.08 13.81
C ASP A 3 12.33 7.63 14.71
N ALA A 4 12.28 8.94 14.94
CA ALA A 4 11.19 9.56 15.70
C ALA A 4 9.84 9.41 14.98
N ARG A 5 9.85 9.52 13.66
CA ARG A 5 8.65 9.36 12.82
C ARG A 5 8.16 7.91 12.82
N LEU A 6 9.09 6.95 12.78
CA LEU A 6 8.78 5.52 12.86
C LEU A 6 8.12 5.17 14.20
N GLU A 7 8.69 5.62 15.30
CA GLU A 7 8.13 5.38 16.63
C GLU A 7 6.76 6.03 16.81
N GLN A 8 6.53 7.19 16.19
CA GLN A 8 5.22 7.83 16.23
C GLN A 8 4.16 7.05 15.45
N PHE A 9 4.46 6.53 14.26
CA PHE A 9 3.49 5.71 13.52
C PHE A 9 3.26 4.35 14.17
N LYS A 10 4.29 3.72 14.76
CA LYS A 10 4.09 2.49 15.57
C LYS A 10 3.15 2.74 16.75
N LYS A 11 3.32 3.85 17.47
CA LYS A 11 2.38 4.24 18.54
C LYS A 11 0.98 4.53 18.02
N MET A 12 0.85 5.08 16.81
CA MET A 12 -0.44 5.35 16.20
C MET A 12 -1.18 4.06 15.87
N VAL A 13 -0.49 3.09 15.28
CA VAL A 13 -1.02 1.75 15.03
C VAL A 13 -1.39 1.03 16.33
N ALA A 14 -0.57 1.17 17.37
CA ALA A 14 -0.88 0.57 18.68
C ALA A 14 -2.11 1.20 19.36
N GLN A 15 -2.36 2.49 19.15
CA GLN A 15 -3.55 3.18 19.68
C GLN A 15 -4.80 2.95 18.84
N PHE A 16 -4.62 2.79 17.53
CA PHE A 16 -5.70 2.64 16.56
C PHE A 16 -5.45 1.41 15.66
N PRO A 17 -5.47 0.19 16.22
CA PRO A 17 -5.15 -1.03 15.49
C PRO A 17 -6.17 -1.36 14.40
N ASP A 18 -7.38 -0.81 14.49
CA ASP A 18 -8.45 -1.03 13.51
C ASP A 18 -8.57 0.11 12.49
N ALA A 19 -7.66 1.10 12.54
CA ALA A 19 -7.65 2.22 11.61
C ALA A 19 -6.76 1.90 10.39
N PRO A 20 -7.32 1.68 9.19
CA PRO A 20 -6.54 1.36 7.99
C PRO A 20 -5.52 2.46 7.64
N MET A 21 -5.87 3.73 7.88
CA MET A 21 -4.96 4.87 7.66
C MET A 21 -3.70 4.83 8.54
N ALA A 22 -3.78 4.26 9.75
CA ALA A 22 -2.62 4.14 10.64
C ALA A 22 -1.60 3.15 10.09
N TRP A 23 -2.08 1.99 9.68
CA TRP A 23 -1.29 0.96 9.02
C TRP A 23 -0.72 1.42 7.68
N PHE A 24 -1.51 2.14 6.88
CA PHE A 24 -1.06 2.73 5.63
C PHE A 24 0.08 3.73 5.83
N SER A 25 -0.05 4.62 6.82
CA SER A 25 0.98 5.62 7.11
C SER A 25 2.30 4.97 7.57
N LEU A 26 2.21 3.92 8.39
CA LEU A 26 3.37 3.14 8.80
C LEU A 26 4.02 2.44 7.61
N GLY A 27 3.21 1.81 6.75
CA GLY A 27 3.67 1.14 5.54
C GLY A 27 4.35 2.08 4.54
N LYS A 28 3.81 3.28 4.31
CA LYS A 28 4.47 4.30 3.49
C LYS A 28 5.81 4.72 4.06
N LEU A 29 5.93 4.86 5.38
CA LEU A 29 7.22 5.19 5.98
C LEU A 29 8.24 4.07 5.78
N HIS A 30 7.83 2.82 5.92
CA HIS A 30 8.70 1.67 5.63
C HIS A 30 9.14 1.64 4.16
N LEU A 31 8.23 1.95 3.22
CA LEU A 31 8.57 2.13 1.80
C LEU A 31 9.63 3.22 1.59
N GLU A 32 9.45 4.40 2.18
CA GLU A 32 10.42 5.51 2.12
C GLU A 32 11.79 5.09 2.67
N ARG A 33 11.80 4.21 3.67
CA ARG A 33 13.01 3.65 4.30
C ARG A 33 13.58 2.44 3.56
N LYS A 34 12.95 2.01 2.46
CA LYS A 34 13.30 0.79 1.69
C LYS A 34 13.20 -0.51 2.51
N GLU A 35 12.40 -0.48 3.58
CA GLU A 35 12.10 -1.61 4.46
C GLU A 35 10.90 -2.36 3.88
N TYR A 36 11.09 -2.99 2.72
CA TYR A 36 9.97 -3.47 1.91
C TYR A 36 9.14 -4.57 2.61
N THR A 37 9.77 -5.45 3.37
CA THR A 37 9.06 -6.49 4.13
C THR A 37 8.11 -5.90 5.17
N ASP A 38 8.58 -4.92 5.95
CA ASP A 38 7.76 -4.26 6.97
C ASP A 38 6.67 -3.37 6.33
N ALA A 39 6.97 -2.77 5.19
CA ALA A 39 6.00 -2.04 4.39
C ALA A 39 4.86 -2.93 3.93
N ILE A 40 5.18 -4.10 3.35
CA ILE A 40 4.19 -5.09 2.91
C ILE A 40 3.28 -5.49 4.07
N GLN A 41 3.84 -5.87 5.23
CA GLN A 41 3.03 -6.29 6.38
C GLN A 41 2.07 -5.18 6.88
N SER A 42 2.57 -3.94 6.92
CA SER A 42 1.77 -2.80 7.34
C SER A 42 0.66 -2.49 6.33
N LEU A 43 0.98 -2.51 5.03
CA LEU A 43 0.02 -2.22 3.96
C LEU A 43 -1.00 -3.33 3.78
N GLU A 44 -0.62 -4.60 3.93
CA GLU A 44 -1.55 -5.74 3.99
C GLU A 44 -2.55 -5.58 5.15
N SER A 45 -2.09 -5.09 6.30
CA SER A 45 -2.98 -4.81 7.43
C SER A 45 -3.97 -3.69 7.11
N ALA A 46 -3.52 -2.64 6.39
CA ALA A 46 -4.40 -1.56 5.92
C ALA A 46 -5.47 -2.09 4.94
N VAL A 47 -5.07 -2.88 3.95
CA VAL A 47 -5.97 -3.48 2.95
C VAL A 47 -6.91 -4.50 3.58
N ARG A 48 -6.48 -5.24 4.60
CA ARG A 48 -7.35 -6.17 5.33
C ARG A 48 -8.46 -5.43 6.10
N LEU A 49 -8.14 -4.28 6.68
CA LEU A 49 -9.10 -3.45 7.41
C LEU A 49 -10.05 -2.69 6.48
N ASP A 50 -9.55 -2.22 5.35
CA ASP A 50 -10.35 -1.63 4.28
C ASP A 50 -9.89 -2.14 2.91
N PRO A 51 -10.56 -3.18 2.38
CA PRO A 51 -10.25 -3.73 1.07
C PRO A 51 -10.47 -2.75 -0.09
N ASN A 52 -11.23 -1.66 0.13
CA ASN A 52 -11.50 -0.65 -0.88
C ASN A 52 -10.51 0.52 -0.83
N TYR A 53 -9.51 0.46 0.06
CA TYR A 53 -8.58 1.57 0.25
C TYR A 53 -7.56 1.64 -0.90
N ALA A 54 -7.95 2.33 -1.96
CA ALA A 54 -7.18 2.38 -3.21
C ALA A 54 -5.73 2.83 -3.00
N ALA A 55 -5.49 3.84 -2.17
CA ALA A 55 -4.13 4.30 -1.86
C ALA A 55 -3.26 3.21 -1.19
N ALA A 56 -3.85 2.38 -0.33
CA ALA A 56 -3.15 1.27 0.31
C ALA A 56 -2.89 0.12 -0.67
N LEU A 57 -3.82 -0.19 -1.57
CA LEU A 57 -3.63 -1.18 -2.64
C LEU A 57 -2.48 -0.75 -3.58
N VAL A 58 -2.47 0.50 -4.01
CA VAL A 58 -1.39 1.06 -4.86
C VAL A 58 -0.03 0.99 -4.14
N SER A 59 0.02 1.43 -2.89
CA SER A 59 1.26 1.40 -2.10
C SER A 59 1.72 -0.04 -1.81
N LEU A 60 0.79 -0.98 -1.61
CA LEU A 60 1.13 -2.40 -1.43
C LEU A 60 1.70 -2.99 -2.72
N GLY A 61 1.14 -2.62 -3.87
CA GLY A 61 1.71 -2.89 -5.18
C GLY A 61 3.16 -2.40 -5.27
N ASP A 62 3.40 -1.13 -4.98
CA ASP A 62 4.75 -0.53 -4.97
C ASP A 62 5.72 -1.26 -4.05
N ALA A 63 5.26 -1.66 -2.86
CA ALA A 63 6.06 -2.41 -1.90
C ALA A 63 6.44 -3.79 -2.43
N TYR A 64 5.52 -4.48 -3.10
CA TYR A 64 5.82 -5.75 -3.76
C TYR A 64 6.78 -5.60 -4.94
N VAL A 65 6.61 -4.56 -5.78
CA VAL A 65 7.56 -4.27 -6.88
C VAL A 65 8.96 -4.04 -6.31
N ALA A 66 9.08 -3.18 -5.30
CA ALA A 66 10.36 -2.87 -4.68
C ALA A 66 10.99 -4.08 -3.96
N ALA A 67 10.16 -5.02 -3.48
CA ALA A 67 10.61 -6.31 -2.93
C ALA A 67 10.91 -7.39 -4.00
N GLY A 68 10.76 -7.08 -5.29
CA GLY A 68 10.94 -8.04 -6.39
C GLY A 68 9.83 -9.10 -6.51
N GLN A 69 8.69 -8.90 -5.86
CA GLN A 69 7.54 -9.79 -5.87
C GLN A 69 6.51 -9.35 -6.93
N THR A 70 6.96 -9.30 -8.18
CA THR A 70 6.20 -8.75 -9.32
C THR A 70 4.83 -9.41 -9.52
N ASP A 71 4.73 -10.73 -9.34
CA ASP A 71 3.46 -11.45 -9.47
C ASP A 71 2.40 -10.96 -8.47
N LYS A 72 2.82 -10.74 -7.22
CA LYS A 72 1.93 -10.21 -6.16
C LYS A 72 1.61 -8.74 -6.38
N ALA A 73 2.59 -7.96 -6.84
CA ALA A 73 2.37 -6.57 -7.21
C ALA A 73 1.27 -6.46 -8.26
N ARG A 74 1.36 -7.25 -9.34
CA ARG A 74 0.36 -7.29 -10.40
C ARG A 74 -1.01 -7.63 -9.85
N GLN A 75 -1.12 -8.68 -9.03
CA GLN A 75 -2.41 -9.09 -8.45
C GLN A 75 -3.06 -7.99 -7.61
N VAL A 76 -2.29 -7.34 -6.73
CA VAL A 76 -2.81 -6.28 -5.86
C VAL A 76 -3.16 -5.02 -6.65
N LEU A 77 -2.33 -4.64 -7.62
CA LEU A 77 -2.60 -3.50 -8.49
C LEU A 77 -3.87 -3.75 -9.32
N THR A 78 -4.06 -4.93 -9.91
CA THR A 78 -5.32 -5.26 -10.62
C THR A 78 -6.53 -5.12 -9.71
N THR A 79 -6.43 -5.57 -8.46
CA THR A 79 -7.49 -5.39 -7.47
C THR A 79 -7.76 -3.89 -7.24
N GLY A 80 -6.71 -3.10 -6.99
CA GLY A 80 -6.83 -1.64 -6.81
C GLY A 80 -7.44 -0.92 -8.01
N ARG A 81 -7.09 -1.32 -9.23
CA ARG A 81 -7.65 -0.80 -10.48
C ARG A 81 -9.14 -1.08 -10.58
N ASP A 82 -9.56 -2.32 -10.31
CA ASP A 82 -10.98 -2.69 -10.38
C ASP A 82 -11.81 -1.96 -9.32
N HIS A 83 -11.27 -1.77 -8.10
CA HIS A 83 -11.90 -0.94 -7.08
C HIS A 83 -11.98 0.53 -7.49
N ALA A 84 -10.94 1.09 -8.09
CA ALA A 84 -10.95 2.46 -8.59
C ALA A 84 -12.04 2.66 -9.66
N LEU A 85 -12.19 1.72 -10.59
CA LEU A 85 -13.28 1.75 -11.58
C LEU A 85 -14.66 1.64 -10.91
N ALA A 86 -14.83 0.74 -9.96
CA ALA A 86 -16.09 0.55 -9.24
C ALA A 86 -16.51 1.81 -8.46
N GLN A 87 -15.53 2.59 -7.98
CA GLN A 87 -15.75 3.86 -7.28
C GLN A 87 -15.92 5.07 -8.21
N GLY A 88 -15.82 4.87 -9.54
CA GLY A 88 -15.93 5.96 -10.51
C GLY A 88 -14.68 6.84 -10.60
N HIS A 89 -13.50 6.28 -10.30
CA HIS A 89 -12.21 6.95 -10.39
C HIS A 89 -11.37 6.39 -11.57
N PRO A 90 -11.77 6.61 -12.84
CA PRO A 90 -11.09 6.04 -14.00
C PRO A 90 -9.65 6.52 -14.15
N GLY A 91 -9.33 7.75 -13.80
CA GLY A 91 -7.94 8.25 -13.87
C GLY A 91 -6.98 7.52 -12.93
N LEU A 92 -7.45 7.07 -11.76
CA LEU A 92 -6.64 6.24 -10.87
C LEU A 92 -6.47 4.83 -11.43
N ALA A 93 -7.50 4.29 -12.10
CA ALA A 93 -7.40 3.00 -12.76
C ALA A 93 -6.37 3.04 -13.91
N GLU A 94 -6.35 4.11 -14.71
CA GLU A 94 -5.36 4.31 -15.77
C GLU A 94 -3.93 4.41 -15.22
N GLU A 95 -3.71 5.16 -14.14
CA GLU A 95 -2.39 5.22 -13.47
C GLU A 95 -1.93 3.82 -13.01
N ILE A 96 -2.86 3.01 -12.49
CA ILE A 96 -2.56 1.65 -12.06
C ILE A 96 -2.28 0.73 -13.26
N ASP A 97 -3.00 0.90 -14.38
CA ASP A 97 -2.76 0.14 -15.60
C ASP A 97 -1.36 0.42 -16.17
N GLU A 98 -0.88 1.66 -16.13
CA GLU A 98 0.51 2.01 -16.50
C GLU A 98 1.52 1.29 -15.58
N ARG A 99 1.30 1.36 -14.26
CA ARG A 99 2.16 0.67 -13.29
C ARG A 99 2.21 -0.84 -13.52
N ILE A 100 1.10 -1.46 -13.90
CA ILE A 100 1.03 -2.89 -14.23
C ILE A 100 1.79 -3.20 -15.51
N ALA A 101 1.73 -2.33 -16.52
CA ALA A 101 2.43 -2.50 -17.79
C ALA A 101 3.96 -2.41 -17.62
N ASP A 102 4.43 -1.61 -16.67
CA ASP A 102 5.87 -1.48 -16.34
C ASP A 102 6.45 -2.69 -15.58
N LEU A 103 5.63 -3.70 -15.26
CA LEU A 103 6.05 -4.91 -14.54
C LEU A 103 6.57 -6.04 -15.45
N ASP A 104 6.49 -5.89 -16.77
CA ASP A 104 6.93 -6.87 -17.80
C ASP A 104 8.35 -6.58 -18.30
#